data_AF-A0A0R3FAP2-F1
#
_entry.id   AF-A0A0R3FAP2-F1
#
_cell.length_a   1.000
_cell.length_b   1.000
_cell.length_c   1.000
_cell.angle_alpha   90.00
_cell.angle_beta   90.00
_cell.angle_gamma   90.00
#
_symmetry.space_group_name_H-M   'P 1'
#
loop_
_entity.id
_entity.type
_entity.pdbx_description
1 polymer ?
#
loop_
_entity_poly.entity_id
_entity_poly.type
_entity_poly.pdbx_seq_one_letter_code
_entity_poly.pdbx_strand_id
1 'polypeptide(L)'
;MATYPDRPIAGSRIVITGATNGIGKEIARALVRRGALLTLVARDPVKAADTIRELAAENGAITAPEYIQADLADLDSVRAAAREIAATHPRINTLVNNAGIHSLSSKPSVDGFDLMTATNHLGPFLLTNLLLEPIIAADHARIVITASEAHRSWPRINLDRFAEPRSYNAIGSEVRYGQSKLMNILFTQELARRLEDTGVTVNCFCPGMVSTGLVRDSRILTAAAGLASRTPFVRRPDQGARMGIRLVLDDDLATISGRFFTSTPGLGALPAVRIRSNQQAQAELWQRSRELVNL
;
A
#
# COMPACT_ATOMS: atom_id res chain seq x y z
N MET A 1 9.18 -5.57 -23.04
CA MET A 1 10.39 -5.58 -22.19
C MET A 1 10.06 -4.92 -20.86
N ALA A 2 10.51 -5.48 -19.73
CA ALA A 2 10.33 -4.88 -18.42
C ALA A 2 11.09 -3.54 -18.37
N THR A 3 10.44 -2.47 -17.92
CA THR A 3 10.99 -1.10 -17.90
C THR A 3 11.55 -0.75 -16.52
N TYR A 4 12.25 -1.69 -15.89
CA TYR A 4 12.86 -1.55 -14.56
C TYR A 4 14.08 -2.46 -14.45
N PRO A 5 15.10 -2.09 -13.65
CA PRO A 5 16.38 -2.79 -13.63
C PRO A 5 16.25 -4.27 -13.27
N ASP A 6 17.02 -5.10 -13.97
CA ASP A 6 17.13 -6.53 -13.71
C ASP A 6 18.33 -6.80 -12.80
N ARG A 7 18.29 -6.24 -11.59
CA ARG A 7 19.34 -6.43 -10.58
C ARG A 7 18.92 -7.44 -9.51
N PRO A 8 19.84 -8.31 -9.05
CA PRO A 8 19.63 -9.13 -7.87
C PRO A 8 19.42 -8.26 -6.63
N ILE A 9 18.52 -8.70 -5.76
CA ILE A 9 18.31 -8.15 -4.41
C ILE A 9 18.35 -9.29 -3.39
N ALA A 10 19.22 -10.26 -3.65
CA ALA A 10 19.44 -11.41 -2.78
C ALA A 10 19.78 -10.95 -1.35
N GLY A 11 19.07 -11.50 -0.37
CA GLY A 11 19.25 -11.15 1.05
C GLY A 11 18.48 -9.91 1.50
N SER A 12 17.90 -9.11 0.60
CA SER A 12 17.04 -7.98 0.98
C SER A 12 15.72 -8.47 1.56
N ARG A 13 15.45 -8.11 2.82
CA ARG A 13 14.18 -8.41 3.51
C ARG A 13 13.11 -7.42 3.09
N ILE A 14 12.01 -7.92 2.54
CA ILE A 14 10.89 -7.10 2.09
C ILE A 14 9.59 -7.60 2.69
N VAL A 15 8.91 -6.73 3.43
CA VAL A 15 7.58 -6.97 3.97
C VAL A 15 6.54 -6.37 3.02
N ILE A 16 5.53 -7.13 2.63
CA ILE A 16 4.48 -6.66 1.72
C ILE A 16 3.09 -7.03 2.22
N THR A 17 2.19 -6.03 2.29
CA THR A 17 0.77 -6.24 2.56
C THR A 17 -0.02 -6.45 1.27
N GLY A 18 -1.01 -7.35 1.29
CA GLY A 18 -1.92 -7.53 0.16
C GLY A 18 -1.29 -8.18 -1.07
N ALA A 19 -0.28 -9.02 -0.87
CA ALA A 19 0.43 -9.74 -1.94
C ALA A 19 -0.34 -10.95 -2.50
N THR A 20 -1.49 -11.33 -1.94
CA THR A 20 -2.22 -12.54 -2.36
C THR A 20 -3.07 -12.38 -3.62
N ASN A 21 -3.12 -11.18 -4.21
CA ASN A 21 -3.84 -10.92 -5.46
C ASN A 21 -3.36 -9.63 -6.15
N GLY A 22 -3.70 -9.49 -7.44
CA GLY A 22 -3.59 -8.24 -8.19
C GLY A 22 -2.19 -7.64 -8.18
N ILE A 23 -2.11 -6.31 -7.98
CA ILE A 23 -0.86 -5.54 -8.06
C ILE A 23 0.19 -6.04 -7.04
N GLY A 24 -0.23 -6.33 -5.81
CA GLY A 24 0.67 -6.82 -4.77
C GLY A 24 1.34 -8.14 -5.13
N LYS A 25 0.58 -9.05 -5.75
CA LYS A 25 1.09 -10.35 -6.22
C LYS A 25 2.13 -10.19 -7.32
N GLU A 26 1.91 -9.27 -8.26
CA GLU A 26 2.86 -8.96 -9.33
C GLU A 26 4.14 -8.30 -8.80
N ILE A 27 4.02 -7.40 -7.82
CA ILE A 27 5.18 -6.85 -7.11
C ILE A 27 5.95 -8.00 -6.43
N ALA A 28 5.27 -8.83 -5.65
CA ALA A 28 5.90 -9.97 -4.97
C ALA A 28 6.62 -10.92 -5.93
N ARG A 29 5.98 -11.28 -7.06
CA ARG A 29 6.58 -12.11 -8.11
C ARG A 29 7.87 -11.50 -8.67
N ALA A 30 7.87 -10.21 -8.98
CA ALA A 30 9.04 -9.54 -9.52
C ALA A 30 10.21 -9.51 -8.51
N LEU A 31 9.92 -9.38 -7.23
CA LEU A 31 10.92 -9.34 -6.15
C LEU A 31 11.48 -10.72 -5.84
N VAL A 32 10.63 -11.76 -5.78
CA VAL A 32 11.05 -13.15 -5.51
C VAL A 32 11.96 -13.67 -6.61
N ARG A 33 11.65 -13.39 -7.88
CA ARG A 33 12.53 -13.71 -9.03
C ARG A 33 13.92 -13.08 -8.95
N ARG A 34 14.09 -12.04 -8.13
CA ARG A 34 15.38 -11.34 -7.92
C ARG A 34 16.06 -11.73 -6.60
N GLY A 35 15.55 -12.74 -5.90
CA GLY A 35 16.15 -13.28 -4.67
C GLY A 35 15.74 -12.58 -3.37
N ALA A 36 14.70 -11.73 -3.40
CA ALA A 36 14.22 -11.08 -2.18
C ALA A 36 13.76 -12.10 -1.12
N LEU A 37 14.05 -11.81 0.14
CA LEU A 37 13.47 -12.53 1.28
C LEU A 37 12.12 -11.88 1.58
N LEU A 38 11.03 -12.45 1.05
CA LEU A 38 9.70 -11.87 1.19
C LEU A 38 8.98 -12.35 2.45
N THR A 39 8.32 -11.42 3.13
CA THR A 39 7.33 -11.70 4.18
C THR A 39 5.98 -11.15 3.72
N LEU A 40 5.02 -12.04 3.46
CA LEU A 40 3.66 -11.70 3.07
C LEU A 40 2.81 -11.47 4.32
N VAL A 41 2.26 -10.27 4.44
CA VAL A 41 1.28 -9.93 5.46
C VAL A 41 -0.12 -9.99 4.85
N ALA A 42 -0.94 -10.95 5.29
CA ALA A 42 -2.27 -11.15 4.74
C ALA A 42 -3.26 -11.80 5.72
N ARG A 43 -4.55 -11.47 5.57
CA ARG A 43 -5.61 -11.94 6.47
C ARG A 43 -6.07 -13.39 6.24
N ASP A 44 -5.88 -13.93 5.05
CA ASP A 44 -6.44 -15.22 4.62
C ASP A 44 -5.32 -16.25 4.46
N PRO A 45 -5.19 -17.22 5.39
CA PRO A 45 -4.07 -18.15 5.40
C PRO A 45 -4.08 -19.10 4.21
N VAL A 46 -5.27 -19.46 3.69
CA VAL A 46 -5.38 -20.35 2.53
C VAL A 46 -4.87 -19.63 1.28
N LYS A 47 -5.34 -18.40 1.04
CA LYS A 47 -4.85 -17.61 -0.10
C LYS A 47 -3.36 -17.27 0.01
N ALA A 48 -2.86 -17.06 1.23
CA ALA A 48 -1.45 -16.84 1.47
C ALA A 48 -0.63 -18.08 1.10
N ALA A 49 -1.02 -19.27 1.57
CA ALA A 49 -0.35 -20.52 1.26
C ALA A 49 -0.31 -20.82 -0.24
N ASP A 50 -1.41 -20.59 -0.96
CA ASP A 50 -1.44 -20.74 -2.42
C ASP A 50 -0.50 -19.76 -3.12
N THR A 51 -0.49 -18.50 -2.68
CA THR A 51 0.41 -17.47 -3.23
C THR A 51 1.87 -17.81 -2.97
N ILE A 52 2.22 -18.31 -1.78
CA ILE A 52 3.57 -18.73 -1.42
C ILE A 52 4.05 -19.87 -2.31
N ARG A 53 3.19 -20.88 -2.54
CA ARG A 53 3.51 -22.00 -3.42
C ARG A 53 3.80 -21.54 -4.84
N GLU A 54 2.99 -20.63 -5.38
CA GLU A 54 3.21 -20.05 -6.69
C GLU A 54 4.51 -19.24 -6.74
N LEU A 55 4.75 -18.36 -5.77
CA LEU A 55 5.95 -17.52 -5.73
C LEU A 55 7.24 -18.33 -5.53
N ALA A 56 7.20 -19.39 -4.73
CA ALA A 56 8.34 -20.29 -4.57
C ALA A 56 8.69 -21.00 -5.88
N ALA A 57 7.72 -21.35 -6.72
CA ALA A 57 8.01 -21.89 -8.05
C ALA A 57 8.70 -20.86 -8.97
N GLU A 58 8.39 -19.58 -8.80
CA GLU A 58 8.90 -18.49 -9.64
C GLU A 58 10.39 -18.17 -9.43
N ASN A 59 10.97 -18.47 -8.26
CA ASN A 59 12.42 -18.33 -8.01
C ASN A 59 13.17 -19.67 -8.05
N GLY A 60 12.58 -20.73 -8.62
CA GLY A 60 13.21 -22.05 -8.66
C GLY A 60 13.29 -22.74 -7.30
N ALA A 61 12.38 -22.42 -6.38
CA ALA A 61 12.31 -22.95 -5.01
C ALA A 61 13.56 -22.69 -4.16
N ILE A 62 14.30 -21.62 -4.44
CA ILE A 62 15.52 -21.25 -3.70
C ILE A 62 15.16 -20.77 -2.30
N THR A 63 14.18 -19.86 -2.19
CA THR A 63 13.70 -19.33 -0.91
C THR A 63 12.18 -19.19 -0.95
N ALA A 64 11.48 -19.90 -0.06
CA ALA A 64 10.04 -19.73 0.09
C ALA A 64 9.72 -18.42 0.82
N PRO A 65 8.75 -17.62 0.35
CA PRO A 65 8.28 -16.47 1.10
C PRO A 65 7.66 -16.88 2.46
N GLU A 66 7.86 -16.03 3.46
CA GLU A 66 7.28 -16.18 4.79
C GLU A 66 5.86 -15.60 4.84
N TYR A 67 5.07 -16.05 5.81
CA TYR A 67 3.69 -15.61 6.02
C TYR A 67 3.49 -15.11 7.43
N ILE A 68 2.87 -13.94 7.57
CA ILE A 68 2.39 -13.42 8.85
C ILE A 68 0.93 -13.00 8.69
N GLN A 69 0.07 -13.50 9.57
CA GLN A 69 -1.36 -13.21 9.51
C GLN A 69 -1.65 -11.82 10.07
N ALA A 70 -2.36 -11.00 9.30
CA ALA A 70 -2.90 -9.73 9.79
C ALA A 70 -4.16 -9.31 9.03
N ASP A 71 -5.16 -8.82 9.76
CA ASP A 71 -6.23 -7.99 9.19
C ASP A 71 -5.95 -6.52 9.50
N LEU A 72 -5.79 -5.70 8.45
CA LEU A 72 -5.52 -4.27 8.60
C LEU A 72 -6.74 -3.46 9.09
N ALA A 73 -7.92 -4.08 9.16
CA ALA A 73 -9.12 -3.51 9.78
C ALA A 73 -9.23 -3.80 11.30
N ASP A 74 -8.24 -4.48 11.89
CA ASP A 74 -8.17 -4.85 13.29
C ASP A 74 -6.80 -4.41 13.84
N LEU A 75 -6.80 -3.36 14.66
CA LEU A 75 -5.54 -2.77 15.14
C LEU A 75 -4.75 -3.71 16.06
N ASP A 76 -5.41 -4.60 16.80
CA ASP A 76 -4.72 -5.60 17.62
C ASP A 76 -4.08 -6.69 16.75
N SER A 77 -4.74 -7.09 15.66
CA SER A 77 -4.15 -7.95 14.63
C SER A 77 -2.90 -7.32 14.02
N VAL A 78 -2.94 -6.01 13.71
CA VAL A 78 -1.77 -5.26 13.21
C VAL A 78 -0.63 -5.25 14.23
N ARG A 79 -0.92 -5.02 15.51
CA ARG A 79 0.09 -5.04 16.58
C ARG A 79 0.73 -6.41 16.73
N ALA A 80 -0.06 -7.48 16.67
CA ALA A 80 0.45 -8.85 16.75
C ALA A 80 1.42 -9.14 15.60
N ALA A 81 1.03 -8.81 14.37
CA ALA A 81 1.87 -8.97 13.20
C ALA A 81 3.16 -8.12 13.29
N ALA A 82 3.07 -6.86 13.71
CA ALA A 82 4.23 -6.00 13.87
C ALA A 82 5.23 -6.54 14.90
N ARG A 83 4.74 -7.06 16.04
CA ARG A 83 5.59 -7.70 17.06
C ARG A 83 6.29 -8.94 16.50
N GLU A 84 5.58 -9.79 15.78
CA GLU A 84 6.15 -10.98 15.16
C GLU A 84 7.23 -10.62 14.13
N ILE A 85 6.92 -9.68 13.23
CA ILE A 85 7.87 -9.16 12.23
C ILE A 85 9.12 -8.60 12.91
N ALA A 86 8.97 -7.71 13.89
CA ALA A 86 10.11 -7.06 14.55
C ALA A 86 10.97 -8.07 15.32
N ALA A 87 10.37 -9.12 15.89
CA ALA A 87 11.09 -10.17 16.61
C ALA A 87 11.92 -11.08 15.68
N THR A 88 11.45 -11.32 14.46
CA THR A 88 12.12 -12.23 13.50
C THR A 88 12.97 -11.50 12.47
N HIS A 89 12.76 -10.19 12.27
CA HIS A 89 13.40 -9.40 11.23
C HIS A 89 14.02 -8.11 11.81
N PRO A 90 15.26 -8.17 12.30
CA PRO A 90 15.93 -6.99 12.88
C PRO A 90 16.27 -5.91 11.84
N ARG A 91 16.21 -6.23 10.54
CA ARG A 91 16.45 -5.31 9.42
C ARG A 91 15.41 -5.53 8.33
N ILE A 92 14.72 -4.47 7.92
CA ILE A 92 13.72 -4.50 6.85
C ILE A 92 14.13 -3.50 5.77
N ASN A 93 14.64 -3.99 4.64
CA ASN A 93 15.07 -3.13 3.53
C ASN A 93 13.90 -2.47 2.82
N THR A 94 12.72 -3.09 2.81
CA THR A 94 11.54 -2.48 2.19
C THR A 94 10.24 -2.87 2.89
N LEU A 95 9.39 -1.88 3.14
CA LEU A 95 7.98 -2.09 3.50
C LEU A 95 7.08 -1.63 2.35
N VAL A 96 6.26 -2.54 1.83
CA VAL A 96 5.27 -2.25 0.78
C VAL A 96 3.85 -2.32 1.37
N ASN A 97 3.30 -1.15 1.69
CA ASN A 97 1.91 -0.97 2.10
C ASN A 97 1.00 -0.96 0.87
N ASN A 98 0.72 -2.14 0.32
CA ASN A 98 -0.07 -2.30 -0.89
C ASN A 98 -1.53 -2.69 -0.64
N ALA A 99 -1.83 -3.38 0.47
CA ALA A 99 -3.19 -3.79 0.78
C ALA A 99 -4.17 -2.61 0.78
N GLY A 100 -5.38 -2.87 0.29
CA GLY A 100 -6.46 -1.90 0.34
C GLY A 100 -7.75 -2.47 -0.22
N ILE A 101 -8.85 -1.78 0.11
CA ILE A 101 -10.20 -2.14 -0.30
C ILE A 101 -10.93 -0.92 -0.87
N HIS A 102 -11.92 -1.21 -1.70
CA HIS A 102 -12.99 -0.29 -2.05
C HIS A 102 -14.32 -1.00 -1.76
N SER A 103 -15.01 -0.57 -0.71
CA SER A 103 -16.24 -1.21 -0.23
C SER A 103 -17.48 -0.40 -0.60
N LEU A 104 -18.37 -0.98 -1.39
CA LEU A 104 -19.68 -0.39 -1.70
C LEU A 104 -20.64 -0.43 -0.51
N SER A 105 -20.33 -1.22 0.51
CA SER A 105 -21.10 -1.31 1.74
C SER A 105 -20.41 -0.57 2.88
N SER A 106 -21.13 0.36 3.52
CA SER A 106 -20.66 1.03 4.72
C SER A 106 -20.74 0.09 5.92
N LYS A 107 -19.59 -0.26 6.48
CA LYS A 107 -19.48 -1.08 7.70
C LYS A 107 -18.36 -0.52 8.59
N PRO A 108 -18.47 -0.63 9.92
CA PRO A 108 -17.36 -0.33 10.80
C PRO A 108 -16.31 -1.45 10.76
N SER A 109 -15.07 -1.11 11.11
CA SER A 109 -13.98 -2.03 11.43
C SER A 109 -14.16 -2.63 12.83
N VAL A 110 -13.28 -3.54 13.25
CA VAL A 110 -13.32 -4.14 14.60
C VAL A 110 -13.22 -3.04 15.68
N ASP A 111 -12.32 -2.08 15.46
CA ASP A 111 -12.09 -0.93 16.34
C ASP A 111 -13.15 0.19 16.21
N GLY A 112 -14.22 -0.02 15.43
CA GLY A 112 -15.31 0.96 15.29
C GLY A 112 -15.03 2.13 14.33
N PHE A 113 -14.00 2.04 13.47
CA PHE A 113 -13.71 3.03 12.44
C PHE A 113 -14.41 2.72 11.11
N ASP A 114 -14.51 3.70 10.22
CA ASP A 114 -14.86 3.44 8.82
C ASP A 114 -13.95 2.37 8.21
N LEU A 115 -14.51 1.30 7.65
CA LEU A 115 -13.75 0.13 7.21
C LEU A 115 -12.67 0.47 6.17
N MET A 116 -12.97 1.34 5.19
CA MET A 116 -11.97 1.73 4.20
C MET A 116 -10.85 2.55 4.83
N THR A 117 -11.17 3.44 5.76
CA THR A 117 -10.18 4.22 6.51
C THR A 117 -9.29 3.32 7.37
N ALA A 118 -9.88 2.37 8.09
CA ALA A 118 -9.15 1.40 8.90
C ALA A 118 -8.16 0.60 8.04
N THR A 119 -8.66 -0.07 7.00
CA THR A 119 -7.85 -0.96 6.16
C THR A 119 -6.82 -0.23 5.30
N ASN A 120 -7.19 0.92 4.70
CA ASN A 120 -6.34 1.57 3.69
C ASN A 120 -5.31 2.52 4.30
N HIS A 121 -5.59 3.08 5.48
CA HIS A 121 -4.79 4.13 6.11
C HIS A 121 -4.37 3.79 7.55
N LEU A 122 -5.30 3.58 8.49
CA LEU A 122 -4.93 3.42 9.91
C LEU A 122 -4.12 2.15 10.20
N GLY A 123 -4.49 1.01 9.60
CA GLY A 123 -3.74 -0.24 9.71
C GLY A 123 -2.30 -0.11 9.16
N PRO A 124 -2.12 0.33 7.90
CA PRO A 124 -0.79 0.64 7.36
C PRO A 124 -0.01 1.69 8.16
N PHE A 125 -0.68 2.73 8.66
CA PHE A 125 -0.07 3.76 9.50
C PHE A 125 0.50 3.15 10.78
N LEU A 126 -0.29 2.34 11.50
CA LEU A 126 0.12 1.65 12.71
C LEU A 126 1.26 0.67 12.42
N LEU A 127 1.11 -0.19 11.41
CA LEU A 127 2.11 -1.17 11.01
C LEU A 127 3.45 -0.50 10.70
N THR A 128 3.45 0.57 9.91
CA THR A 128 4.68 1.30 9.57
C THR A 128 5.34 1.89 10.79
N ASN A 129 4.60 2.56 11.68
CA ASN A 129 5.17 3.17 12.88
C ASN A 129 5.78 2.12 13.82
N LEU A 130 5.15 0.96 13.99
CA LEU A 130 5.66 -0.13 14.81
C LEU A 130 6.88 -0.85 14.22
N LEU A 131 7.13 -0.69 12.91
CA LEU A 131 8.26 -1.28 12.21
C LEU A 131 9.37 -0.26 11.90
N LEU A 132 9.28 0.98 12.39
CA LEU A 132 10.29 2.00 12.09
C LEU A 132 11.69 1.61 12.57
N GLU A 133 11.82 1.01 13.75
CA GLU A 133 13.11 0.60 14.30
C GLU A 133 13.86 -0.39 13.36
N PRO A 134 13.29 -1.56 12.98
CA PRO A 134 13.96 -2.46 12.05
C PRO A 134 14.09 -1.90 10.62
N ILE A 135 13.25 -0.96 10.20
CA ILE A 135 13.39 -0.27 8.91
C ILE A 135 14.60 0.68 8.93
N ILE A 136 14.75 1.49 9.98
CA ILE A 136 15.86 2.43 10.15
C ILE A 136 17.19 1.67 10.35
N ALA A 137 17.15 0.51 11.02
CA ALA A 137 18.32 -0.35 11.19
C ALA A 137 18.83 -0.97 9.87
N ALA A 138 18.03 -0.93 8.79
CA ALA A 138 18.45 -1.35 7.47
C ALA A 138 19.04 -0.16 6.69
N ASP A 139 20.23 -0.35 6.13
CA ASP A 139 20.89 0.67 5.31
C ASP A 139 20.06 0.95 4.03
N HIS A 140 19.72 2.22 3.80
CA HIS A 140 18.97 2.70 2.62
C HIS A 140 17.58 2.05 2.42
N ALA A 141 16.83 1.85 3.51
CA ALA A 141 15.51 1.25 3.44
C ALA A 141 14.48 2.10 2.66
N ARG A 142 13.45 1.44 2.14
CA ARG A 142 12.38 2.07 1.34
C ARG A 142 11.00 1.73 1.89
N ILE A 143 10.12 2.72 1.98
CA ILE A 143 8.70 2.55 2.30
C ILE A 143 7.89 2.94 1.07
N VAL A 144 7.09 2.01 0.55
CA VAL A 144 6.28 2.18 -0.66
C VAL A 144 4.81 2.01 -0.31
N ILE A 145 4.00 3.02 -0.60
CA ILE A 145 2.57 3.05 -0.25
C ILE A 145 1.70 3.11 -1.52
N THR A 146 0.69 2.23 -1.61
CA THR A 146 -0.26 2.26 -2.73
C THR A 146 -1.35 3.32 -2.49
N ALA A 147 -1.36 4.32 -3.35
CA ALA A 147 -2.36 5.40 -3.42
C ALA A 147 -3.27 5.24 -4.66
N SER A 148 -4.03 6.28 -5.02
CA SER A 148 -4.89 6.28 -6.20
C SER A 148 -5.16 7.69 -6.71
N GLU A 149 -5.43 7.84 -8.00
CA GLU A 149 -5.90 9.10 -8.60
C GLU A 149 -7.32 9.48 -8.17
N ALA A 150 -8.08 8.57 -7.54
CA ALA A 150 -9.38 8.88 -6.94
C ALA A 150 -9.31 10.03 -5.91
N HIS A 151 -8.13 10.29 -5.33
CA HIS A 151 -7.91 11.44 -4.43
C HIS A 151 -8.19 12.79 -5.10
N ARG A 152 -8.05 12.90 -6.43
CA ARG A 152 -8.27 14.14 -7.17
C ARG A 152 -9.74 14.54 -7.24
N SER A 153 -10.63 13.57 -7.31
CA SER A 153 -12.08 13.81 -7.38
C SER A 153 -12.66 14.29 -6.05
N TRP A 154 -12.02 13.92 -4.93
CA TRP A 154 -12.52 14.20 -3.59
C TRP A 154 -11.41 14.78 -2.69
N PRO A 155 -10.94 16.01 -2.99
CA PRO A 155 -9.75 16.58 -2.36
C PRO A 155 -9.98 17.15 -0.96
N ARG A 156 -11.22 17.10 -0.46
CA ARG A 156 -11.60 17.65 0.85
C ARG A 156 -11.73 16.51 1.85
N ILE A 157 -11.02 16.60 2.96
CA ILE A 157 -11.09 15.68 4.09
C ILE A 157 -11.38 16.48 5.36
N ASN A 158 -12.28 15.99 6.20
CA ASN A 158 -12.47 16.52 7.55
C ASN A 158 -11.49 15.77 8.47
N LEU A 159 -10.41 16.42 8.87
CA LEU A 159 -9.32 15.81 9.61
C LEU A 159 -9.71 15.39 11.04
N ASP A 160 -10.76 15.98 11.62
CA ASP A 160 -11.21 15.61 12.97
C ASP A 160 -12.02 14.29 12.95
N ARG A 161 -12.75 14.06 11.86
CA ARG A 161 -13.81 13.04 11.75
C ARG A 161 -13.61 12.03 10.62
N PHE A 162 -12.42 11.96 10.01
CA PHE A 162 -12.20 11.13 8.81
C PHE A 162 -12.44 9.64 9.07
N ALA A 163 -12.10 9.16 10.27
CA ALA A 163 -12.21 7.76 10.67
C ALA A 163 -13.59 7.34 11.17
N GLU A 164 -14.53 8.26 11.34
CA GLU A 164 -15.86 7.90 11.81
C GLU A 164 -16.64 7.09 10.76
N PRO A 165 -17.29 5.98 11.17
CA PRO A 165 -18.24 5.28 10.31
C PRO A 165 -19.37 6.21 9.88
N ARG A 166 -19.72 6.17 8.59
CA ARG A 166 -20.91 6.85 8.07
C ARG A 166 -21.57 5.97 7.02
N SER A 167 -22.89 5.97 7.00
CA SER A 167 -23.65 5.36 5.91
C SER A 167 -23.36 6.09 4.61
N TYR A 168 -23.22 5.34 3.52
CA TYR A 168 -23.03 5.91 2.19
C TYR A 168 -23.69 5.06 1.11
N ASN A 169 -24.09 5.73 0.03
CA ASN A 169 -24.46 5.10 -1.24
C ASN A 169 -23.21 4.92 -2.13
N ALA A 170 -23.39 4.51 -3.39
CA ALA A 170 -22.28 4.32 -4.32
C ALA A 170 -21.40 5.57 -4.50
N ILE A 171 -21.98 6.77 -4.56
CA ILE A 171 -21.22 8.03 -4.68
C ILE A 171 -20.41 8.26 -3.40
N GLY A 172 -21.03 8.06 -2.23
CA GLY A 172 -20.32 8.21 -0.97
C GLY A 172 -19.20 7.17 -0.77
N SER A 173 -19.34 5.95 -1.33
CA SER A 173 -18.26 4.96 -1.39
C SER A 173 -17.04 5.51 -2.15
N GLU A 174 -17.25 6.11 -3.33
CA GLU A 174 -16.16 6.73 -4.10
C GLU A 174 -15.51 7.89 -3.34
N VAL A 175 -16.29 8.71 -2.63
CA VAL A 175 -15.77 9.78 -1.76
C VAL A 175 -14.86 9.20 -0.68
N ARG A 176 -15.32 8.18 0.04
CA ARG A 176 -14.56 7.54 1.12
C ARG A 176 -13.30 6.85 0.61
N TYR A 177 -13.39 6.15 -0.51
CA TYR A 177 -12.23 5.54 -1.15
C TYR A 177 -11.21 6.61 -1.57
N GLY A 178 -11.65 7.67 -2.26
CA GLY A 178 -10.80 8.79 -2.68
C GLY A 178 -10.12 9.48 -1.50
N GLN A 179 -10.85 9.74 -0.42
CA GLN A 179 -10.30 10.29 0.84
C GLN A 179 -9.28 9.34 1.47
N SER A 180 -9.54 8.03 1.53
CA SER A 180 -8.57 7.06 2.04
C SER A 180 -7.25 7.06 1.27
N LYS A 181 -7.33 7.26 -0.05
CA LYS A 181 -6.15 7.35 -0.91
C LYS A 181 -5.46 8.71 -0.86
N LEU A 182 -6.19 9.78 -0.55
CA LEU A 182 -5.60 11.07 -0.19
C LEU A 182 -4.79 10.97 1.11
N MET A 183 -5.34 10.30 2.13
CA MET A 183 -4.65 10.09 3.41
C MET A 183 -3.31 9.38 3.21
N ASN A 184 -3.25 8.35 2.37
CA ASN A 184 -2.00 7.67 2.05
C ASN A 184 -0.94 8.62 1.44
N ILE A 185 -1.34 9.58 0.61
CA ILE A 185 -0.42 10.58 0.03
C ILE A 185 0.08 11.53 1.12
N LEU A 186 -0.81 12.06 1.96
CA LEU A 186 -0.44 12.97 3.05
C LEU A 186 0.46 12.27 4.08
N PHE A 187 0.14 11.01 4.42
CA PHE A 187 0.97 10.16 5.27
C PHE A 187 2.36 9.95 4.69
N THR A 188 2.46 9.66 3.39
CA THR A 188 3.76 9.51 2.70
C THR A 188 4.61 10.77 2.85
N GLN A 189 4.02 11.94 2.64
CA GLN A 189 4.73 13.22 2.68
C GLN A 189 5.21 13.57 4.09
N GLU A 190 4.35 13.38 5.10
CA GLU A 190 4.71 13.63 6.48
C GLU A 190 5.74 12.61 7.00
N LEU A 191 5.59 11.33 6.67
CA LEU A 191 6.55 10.30 7.07
C LEU A 191 7.92 10.55 6.44
N ALA A 192 7.97 10.93 5.16
CA ALA A 192 9.21 11.29 4.48
C ALA A 192 9.95 12.41 5.22
N ARG A 193 9.24 13.46 5.64
CA ARG A 193 9.80 14.59 6.40
C ARG A 193 10.31 14.16 7.78
N ARG A 194 9.60 13.24 8.44
CA ARG A 194 10.00 12.69 9.75
C ARG A 194 11.22 11.78 9.69
N LEU A 195 11.50 11.20 8.52
CA LEU A 195 12.60 10.24 8.31
C LEU A 195 13.78 10.83 7.53
N GLU A 196 13.79 12.13 7.26
CA GLU A 196 14.81 12.81 6.42
C GLU A 196 16.25 12.49 6.87
N ASP A 197 16.52 12.49 8.17
CA ASP A 197 17.85 12.25 8.74
C ASP A 197 18.21 10.76 8.92
N THR A 198 17.30 9.85 8.56
CA THR A 198 17.50 8.39 8.75
C THR A 198 18.01 7.68 7.50
N GLY A 199 18.03 8.36 6.35
CA GLY A 199 18.35 7.75 5.05
C GLY A 199 17.24 6.84 4.48
N VAL A 200 16.11 6.71 5.17
CA VAL A 200 14.94 5.96 4.69
C VAL A 200 14.13 6.80 3.71
N THR A 201 13.81 6.24 2.54
CA THR A 201 12.92 6.91 1.57
C THR A 201 11.48 6.45 1.70
N VAL A 202 10.54 7.37 1.50
CA VAL A 202 9.11 7.09 1.59
C VAL A 202 8.40 7.67 0.38
N ASN A 203 7.77 6.82 -0.43
CA ASN A 203 7.05 7.25 -1.62
C ASN A 203 5.74 6.52 -1.79
N CYS A 204 4.83 7.11 -2.55
CA CYS A 204 3.58 6.47 -2.92
C CYS A 204 3.35 6.51 -4.42
N PHE A 205 2.54 5.59 -4.91
CA PHE A 205 2.20 5.54 -6.33
C PHE A 205 0.72 5.23 -6.56
N CYS A 206 0.19 5.73 -7.69
CA CYS A 206 -1.04 5.25 -8.26
C CYS A 206 -0.73 4.21 -9.36
N PRO A 207 -1.26 2.97 -9.26
CA PRO A 207 -1.09 1.93 -10.27
C PRO A 207 -1.85 2.22 -11.58
N GLY A 208 -2.76 3.21 -11.57
CA GLY A 208 -3.75 3.46 -12.61
C GLY A 208 -5.04 2.67 -12.37
N MET A 209 -5.97 2.73 -13.32
CA MET A 209 -7.17 1.89 -13.28
C MET A 209 -6.75 0.48 -13.66
N VAL A 210 -6.66 -0.42 -12.68
CA VAL A 210 -6.23 -1.81 -12.90
C VAL A 210 -7.42 -2.74 -12.66
N SER A 211 -7.62 -3.71 -13.56
CA SER A 211 -8.57 -4.79 -13.31
C SER A 211 -8.02 -5.68 -12.21
N THR A 212 -8.38 -5.35 -10.97
CA THR A 212 -8.04 -6.11 -9.77
C THR A 212 -9.33 -6.45 -9.05
N GLY A 213 -9.31 -7.49 -8.22
CA GLY A 213 -10.43 -7.82 -7.33
C GLY A 213 -10.62 -6.82 -6.17
N LEU A 214 -10.36 -5.52 -6.37
CA LEU A 214 -10.50 -4.45 -5.38
C LEU A 214 -11.98 -4.18 -5.05
N VAL A 215 -12.87 -4.37 -6.02
CA VAL A 215 -14.33 -4.28 -5.87
C VAL A 215 -14.88 -5.71 -5.78
N ARG A 216 -15.01 -6.24 -4.57
CA ARG A 216 -15.50 -7.61 -4.31
C ARG A 216 -17.01 -7.70 -4.07
N ASP A 217 -17.65 -6.57 -3.75
CA ASP A 217 -19.03 -6.57 -3.24
C ASP A 217 -20.11 -6.47 -4.33
N SER A 218 -19.76 -6.49 -5.63
CA SER A 218 -20.74 -6.46 -6.72
C SER A 218 -20.32 -7.33 -7.89
N ARG A 219 -21.05 -8.42 -8.11
CA ARG A 219 -20.88 -9.33 -9.25
C ARG A 219 -20.98 -8.61 -10.61
N ILE A 220 -21.82 -7.58 -10.69
CA ILE A 220 -22.02 -6.77 -11.91
C ILE A 220 -20.80 -5.92 -12.20
N LEU A 221 -20.22 -5.27 -11.18
CA LEU A 221 -19.01 -4.46 -11.34
C LEU A 221 -17.77 -5.33 -11.53
N THR A 222 -17.70 -6.53 -10.94
CA THR A 222 -16.64 -7.51 -11.25
C THR A 222 -16.70 -7.96 -12.71
N ALA A 223 -17.89 -8.22 -13.25
CA ALA A 223 -18.08 -8.57 -14.66
C ALA A 223 -17.75 -7.39 -15.59
N ALA A 224 -18.18 -6.17 -15.25
CA ALA A 224 -17.85 -4.96 -15.99
C ALA A 224 -16.34 -4.64 -15.96
N ALA A 225 -15.66 -4.85 -14.82
CA ALA A 225 -14.21 -4.71 -14.70
C ALA A 225 -13.43 -5.76 -15.51
N GLY A 226 -13.98 -6.96 -15.70
CA GLY A 226 -13.44 -7.99 -16.58
C GLY A 226 -13.66 -7.71 -18.07
N LEU A 227 -14.73 -7.00 -18.43
CA LEU A 227 -14.95 -6.54 -19.80
C LEU A 227 -14.10 -5.31 -20.12
N ALA A 228 -14.05 -4.36 -19.18
CA ALA A 228 -13.27 -3.13 -19.29
C ALA A 228 -11.76 -3.39 -19.31
N SER A 229 -11.27 -4.51 -18.73
CA SER A 229 -9.84 -4.92 -18.82
C SER A 229 -9.34 -5.19 -20.23
N ARG A 230 -10.24 -5.23 -21.23
CA ARG A 230 -9.90 -5.30 -22.66
C ARG A 230 -9.74 -3.93 -23.31
N THR A 231 -10.01 -2.85 -22.59
CA THR A 231 -9.84 -1.47 -23.07
C THR A 231 -8.46 -0.94 -22.73
N PRO A 232 -7.86 -0.05 -23.56
CA PRO A 232 -6.53 0.51 -23.30
C PRO A 232 -6.46 1.38 -22.04
N PHE A 233 -7.61 1.74 -21.44
CA PHE A 233 -7.70 2.53 -20.23
C PHE A 233 -7.62 1.70 -18.95
N VAL A 234 -7.94 0.40 -19.02
CA VAL A 234 -7.83 -0.52 -17.88
C VAL A 234 -6.59 -1.37 -18.03
N ARG A 235 -5.71 -1.23 -17.06
CA ARG A 235 -4.43 -1.91 -17.00
C ARG A 235 -4.57 -3.32 -16.48
N ARG A 236 -3.69 -4.17 -16.97
CA ARG A 236 -3.43 -5.46 -16.35
C ARG A 236 -2.62 -5.29 -15.05
N PRO A 237 -2.71 -6.22 -14.10
CA PRO A 237 -1.93 -6.17 -12.86
C PRO A 237 -0.42 -5.95 -13.07
N ASP A 238 0.18 -6.59 -14.08
CA ASP A 238 1.61 -6.45 -14.42
C ASP A 238 1.98 -5.02 -14.79
N GLN A 239 1.07 -4.30 -15.46
CA GLN A 239 1.25 -2.91 -15.85
C GLN A 239 1.06 -1.96 -14.66
N GLY A 240 0.14 -2.26 -13.75
CA GLY A 240 -0.10 -1.49 -12.54
C GLY A 240 1.03 -1.61 -11.51
N ALA A 241 1.68 -2.77 -11.44
CA ALA A 241 2.78 -3.04 -10.53
C ALA A 241 4.09 -2.34 -10.91
N ARG A 242 4.27 -1.93 -12.18
CA ARG A 242 5.57 -1.41 -12.68
C ARG A 242 6.13 -0.28 -11.84
N MET A 243 5.30 0.68 -11.45
CA MET A 243 5.77 1.82 -10.67
C MET A 243 6.11 1.42 -9.23
N GLY A 244 5.31 0.55 -8.62
CA GLY A 244 5.64 -0.04 -7.32
C GLY A 244 6.98 -0.79 -7.34
N ILE A 245 7.19 -1.62 -8.37
CA ILE A 245 8.46 -2.35 -8.57
C ILE A 245 9.63 -1.38 -8.74
N ARG A 246 9.49 -0.33 -9.54
CA ARG A 246 10.52 0.71 -9.68
C ARG A 246 10.82 1.42 -8.36
N LEU A 247 9.81 1.77 -7.57
CA LEU A 247 10.06 2.41 -6.26
C LEU A 247 10.86 1.50 -5.31
N VAL A 248 10.72 0.18 -5.44
CA VAL A 248 11.51 -0.78 -4.67
C VAL A 248 12.92 -0.97 -5.26
N LEU A 249 13.08 -1.01 -6.58
CA LEU A 249 14.32 -1.50 -7.22
C LEU A 249 15.20 -0.43 -7.88
N ASP A 250 14.63 0.70 -8.29
CA ASP A 250 15.28 1.67 -9.16
C ASP A 250 16.24 2.57 -8.36
N ASP A 251 17.50 2.63 -8.77
CA ASP A 251 18.54 3.37 -8.04
C ASP A 251 18.42 4.88 -8.28
N ASP A 252 17.87 5.28 -9.43
CA ASP A 252 17.48 6.67 -9.72
C ASP A 252 16.43 7.22 -8.73
N LEU A 253 15.73 6.33 -8.04
CA LEU A 253 14.72 6.66 -7.02
C LEU A 253 15.23 6.41 -5.59
N ALA A 254 16.49 5.99 -5.41
CA ALA A 254 17.04 5.60 -4.11
C ALA A 254 17.09 6.75 -3.08
N THR A 255 17.20 7.99 -3.55
CA THR A 255 17.27 9.20 -2.70
C THR A 255 16.03 10.07 -2.81
N ILE A 256 15.07 9.70 -3.66
CA ILE A 256 13.84 10.45 -3.84
C ILE A 256 12.87 10.07 -2.72
N SER A 257 12.34 11.05 -1.99
CA SER A 257 11.41 10.83 -0.89
C SER A 257 10.27 11.85 -0.92
N GLY A 258 9.13 11.50 -0.31
CA GLY A 258 7.93 12.33 -0.17
C GLY A 258 7.13 12.52 -1.47
N ARG A 259 7.34 11.68 -2.50
CA ARG A 259 6.71 11.85 -3.81
C ARG A 259 5.51 10.94 -4.03
N PHE A 260 4.58 11.44 -4.84
CA PHE A 260 3.46 10.69 -5.40
C PHE A 260 3.69 10.48 -6.90
N PHE A 261 3.82 9.22 -7.30
CA PHE A 261 4.05 8.84 -8.69
C PHE A 261 2.74 8.38 -9.34
N THR A 262 2.38 8.96 -10.47
CA THR A 262 1.23 8.50 -11.24
C THR A 262 1.67 7.65 -12.41
N SER A 263 1.03 6.50 -12.52
CA SER A 263 1.17 5.68 -13.72
C SER A 263 0.11 6.04 -14.77
N THR A 264 -0.88 6.89 -14.46
CA THR A 264 -1.99 7.23 -15.37
C THR A 264 -1.54 8.28 -16.41
N PRO A 265 -1.64 8.01 -17.73
CA PRO A 265 -1.23 8.96 -18.75
C PRO A 265 -1.94 10.32 -18.62
N GLY A 266 -1.20 11.41 -18.83
CA GLY A 266 -1.73 12.78 -18.82
C GLY A 266 -1.99 13.39 -17.44
N LEU A 267 -2.21 12.58 -16.39
CA LEU A 267 -2.52 13.11 -15.05
C LEU A 267 -1.33 13.75 -14.34
N GLY A 268 -0.10 13.42 -14.75
CA GLY A 268 1.11 14.07 -14.23
C GLY A 268 1.21 15.56 -14.59
N ALA A 269 0.54 15.99 -15.66
CA ALA A 269 0.51 17.40 -16.10
C ALA A 269 -0.58 18.24 -15.41
N LEU A 270 -1.54 17.59 -14.74
CA LEU A 270 -2.58 18.32 -14.01
C LEU A 270 -2.02 18.95 -12.75
N PRO A 271 -2.50 20.15 -12.36
CA PRO A 271 -2.12 20.78 -11.10
C PRO A 271 -2.25 19.82 -9.92
N ALA A 272 -1.31 19.91 -8.98
CA ALA A 272 -1.39 19.15 -7.74
C ALA A 272 -2.62 19.59 -6.95
N VAL A 273 -3.28 18.64 -6.29
CA VAL A 273 -4.36 18.96 -5.35
C VAL A 273 -3.78 19.78 -4.21
N ARG A 274 -4.31 20.99 -3.96
CA ARG A 274 -3.74 21.97 -3.02
C ARG A 274 -3.43 21.42 -1.63
N ILE A 275 -4.27 20.53 -1.10
CA ILE A 275 -4.05 19.94 0.24
C ILE A 275 -2.76 19.10 0.32
N ARG A 276 -2.27 18.56 -0.81
CA ARG A 276 -1.00 17.81 -0.87
C ARG A 276 0.23 18.67 -0.62
N SER A 277 0.13 19.98 -0.73
CA SER A 277 1.20 20.91 -0.38
C SER A 277 0.95 21.61 0.96
N ASN A 278 -0.09 21.23 1.69
CA ASN A 278 -0.41 21.80 2.99
C ASN A 278 0.26 20.97 4.10
N GLN A 279 1.42 21.41 4.57
CA GLN A 279 2.17 20.75 5.63
C GLN A 279 1.40 20.70 6.96
N GLN A 280 0.60 21.72 7.27
CA GLN A 280 -0.23 21.71 8.47
C GLN A 280 -1.26 20.57 8.42
N ALA A 281 -1.96 20.42 7.29
CA ALA A 281 -2.93 19.33 7.11
C ALA A 281 -2.27 17.93 7.17
N GLN A 282 -1.04 17.81 6.68
CA GLN A 282 -0.24 16.58 6.77
C GLN A 282 0.09 16.24 8.24
N ALA A 283 0.55 17.23 9.02
CA ALA A 283 0.85 17.08 10.43
C ALA A 283 -0.40 16.80 11.28
N GLU A 284 -1.52 17.48 11.01
CA GLU A 284 -2.81 17.25 11.67
C GLU A 284 -3.35 15.84 11.39
N LEU A 285 -3.31 15.38 10.13
CA LEU A 285 -3.68 13.99 9.79
C LEU A 285 -2.82 12.99 10.56
N TRP A 286 -1.51 13.21 10.62
CA TRP A 286 -0.58 12.34 11.34
C TRP A 286 -0.91 12.28 12.82
N GLN A 287 -1.05 13.44 13.47
CA GLN A 287 -1.35 13.53 14.90
C GLN A 287 -2.68 12.85 15.22
N ARG A 288 -3.72 13.11 14.42
CA ARG A 288 -5.00 12.46 14.61
C ARG A 288 -4.94 10.95 14.38
N SER A 289 -4.17 10.51 13.38
CA SER A 289 -3.97 9.07 13.13
C SER A 289 -3.29 8.40 14.33
N ARG A 290 -2.24 9.02 14.91
CA ARG A 290 -1.57 8.52 16.12
C ARG A 290 -2.52 8.35 17.30
N GLU A 291 -3.35 9.35 17.56
CA GLU A 291 -4.37 9.28 18.62
C GLU A 291 -5.35 8.13 18.39
N LEU A 292 -5.88 8.01 17.17
CA LEU A 292 -6.86 6.99 16.82
C LEU A 292 -6.28 5.57 16.93
N VAL A 293 -4.98 5.40 16.65
CA VAL A 293 -4.31 4.10 16.77
C VAL A 293 -3.58 3.90 18.09
N ASN A 294 -3.68 4.81 19.06
CA ASN A 294 -2.98 4.76 20.34
C ASN A 294 -1.45 4.57 20.20
N LEU A 295 -0.77 5.55 19.58
CA LEU A 295 0.70 5.65 19.43
C LEU A 295 1.27 6.97 19.95
#